data_AF-E3KDN6-F1
#
_entry.id   AF-E3KDN6-F1
#
_cell.length_a   1.000
_cell.length_b   1.000
_cell.length_c   1.000
_cell.angle_alpha   90.00
_cell.angle_beta   90.00
_cell.angle_gamma   90.00
#
_symmetry.space_group_name_H-M   'P 1'
#
loop_
_entity.id
_entity.type
_entity.pdbx_description
1 polymer ?
#
loop_
_entity_poly.entity_id
_entity_poly.type
_entity_poly.pdbx_seq_one_letter_code
_entity_poly.pdbx_strand_id
1 'polypeptide(L)'
;MAPTKKVKKSAENINSRLALTIKSGKYLLGYKSTLKSMRSGKAKLVLISGNTPPLRRSEIEYYAMLSKTPVHLYQGSNVALGTASGKLFRVGILTILDAGDSTILDAAN
;
A
#
# COMPACT_ATOMS: atom_id res chain seq x y z
N MET A 1 -23.01 15.44 -21.88
CA MET A 1 -21.61 15.20 -21.43
C MET A 1 -21.60 13.93 -20.60
N ALA A 2 -21.13 12.80 -21.16
CA ALA A 2 -21.11 11.52 -20.44
C ALA A 2 -19.95 11.47 -19.42
N PRO A 3 -20.12 10.89 -18.22
CA PRO A 3 -19.06 10.86 -17.22
C PRO A 3 -17.96 9.90 -17.67
N THR A 4 -16.74 10.41 -17.74
CA THR A 4 -15.54 9.69 -18.17
C THR A 4 -15.19 8.55 -17.21
N LYS A 5 -15.37 7.32 -17.67
CA LYS A 5 -15.01 6.04 -17.02
C LYS A 5 -13.49 5.81 -17.04
N LYS A 6 -12.68 6.75 -16.49
CA LYS A 6 -11.20 6.65 -16.44
C LYS A 6 -10.65 6.06 -15.13
N VAL A 7 -11.44 6.00 -14.05
CA VAL A 7 -10.95 5.60 -12.72
C VAL A 7 -10.77 4.08 -12.54
N LYS A 8 -11.50 3.26 -13.30
CA LYS A 8 -11.51 1.79 -13.11
C LYS A 8 -10.22 1.06 -13.53
N LYS A 9 -9.41 1.64 -14.43
CA LYS A 9 -8.26 0.95 -15.05
C LYS A 9 -7.01 0.89 -14.16
N SER A 10 -6.85 1.84 -13.23
CA SER A 10 -5.67 1.90 -12.35
C SER A 10 -5.75 0.95 -11.14
N ALA A 11 -6.96 0.75 -10.61
CA ALA A 11 -7.18 -0.12 -9.45
C ALA A 11 -7.02 -1.62 -9.75
N GLU A 12 -7.36 -2.07 -10.96
CA GLU A 12 -7.11 -3.46 -11.38
C GLU A 12 -5.61 -3.77 -11.50
N ASN A 13 -4.78 -2.75 -11.80
CA ASN A 13 -3.34 -2.92 -11.98
C ASN A 13 -2.61 -3.10 -10.64
N ILE A 14 -3.06 -2.46 -9.54
CA ILE A 14 -2.36 -2.55 -8.25
C ILE A 14 -2.46 -3.95 -7.62
N ASN A 15 -3.60 -4.64 -7.77
CA ASN A 15 -3.78 -5.97 -7.19
C ASN A 15 -2.87 -7.00 -7.86
N SER A 16 -2.73 -6.94 -9.19
CA SER A 16 -1.84 -7.82 -9.95
C SER A 16 -0.37 -7.55 -9.62
N ARG A 17 0.02 -6.27 -9.53
CA ARG A 17 1.37 -5.87 -9.09
C ARG A 17 1.64 -6.32 -7.66
N LEU A 18 0.66 -6.18 -6.77
CA LEU A 18 0.78 -6.61 -5.38
C LEU A 18 0.96 -8.13 -5.30
N ALA A 19 0.17 -8.91 -6.04
CA ALA A 19 0.29 -10.37 -6.07
C ALA A 19 1.69 -10.84 -6.48
N LEU A 20 2.34 -10.15 -7.42
CA LEU A 20 3.75 -10.41 -7.78
C LEU A 20 4.70 -10.04 -6.63
N THR A 21 4.55 -8.86 -6.03
CA THR A 21 5.37 -8.44 -4.88
C THR A 21 5.25 -9.38 -3.69
N ILE A 22 4.08 -9.96 -3.44
CA ILE A 22 3.88 -10.94 -2.37
C ILE A 22 4.66 -12.24 -2.63
N LYS A 23 4.84 -12.63 -3.91
CA LYS A 23 5.56 -13.85 -4.29
C LYS A 23 7.08 -13.67 -4.31
N SER A 24 7.57 -12.59 -4.93
CA SER A 24 9.01 -12.39 -5.20
C SER A 24 9.67 -11.34 -4.31
N GLY A 25 8.88 -10.47 -3.66
CA GLY A 25 9.36 -9.31 -2.93
C GLY A 25 9.40 -9.48 -1.41
N LYS A 26 9.70 -8.38 -0.72
CA LYS A 26 9.69 -8.29 0.75
C LYS A 26 8.71 -7.22 1.19
N TYR A 27 7.82 -7.57 2.10
CA TYR A 27 6.80 -6.67 2.61
C TYR A 27 6.59 -6.85 4.12
N LEU A 28 6.00 -5.85 4.75
CA LEU A 28 5.58 -5.85 6.14
C LEU A 28 4.10 -5.49 6.21
N LEU A 29 3.41 -6.05 7.21
CA LEU A 29 2.00 -5.79 7.45
C LEU A 29 1.81 -5.13 8.81
N GLY A 30 0.88 -4.19 8.90
CA GLY A 30 0.44 -3.58 10.14
C GLY A 30 1.09 -2.24 10.47
N TYR A 31 0.50 -1.56 11.45
CA TYR A 31 0.83 -0.19 11.80
C TYR A 31 2.23 -0.02 12.43
N LYS A 32 2.50 -0.78 13.51
CA LYS A 32 3.75 -0.65 14.29
C LYS A 32 5.01 -1.01 13.48
N SER A 33 4.92 -2.05 12.66
CA SER A 33 5.99 -2.50 11.77
C SER A 33 6.27 -1.47 10.67
N THR A 34 5.21 -0.89 10.10
CA THR A 34 5.30 0.18 9.09
C THR A 34 6.00 1.43 9.65
N LEU A 35 5.65 1.86 10.87
CA LEU A 35 6.36 2.96 11.52
C LEU A 35 7.85 2.64 11.75
N LYS A 36 8.18 1.41 12.14
CA LYS A 36 9.56 0.97 12.35
C LYS A 36 10.35 0.95 11.04
N SER A 37 9.75 0.50 9.93
CA SER A 37 10.41 0.48 8.62
C SER A 37 10.58 1.89 8.03
N MET A 38 9.61 2.79 8.23
CA MET A 38 9.75 4.19 7.83
C MET A 38 10.88 4.89 8.61
N ARG A 39 10.94 4.73 9.94
CA ARG A 39 12.03 5.29 10.75
C ARG A 39 13.42 4.75 10.41
N SER A 40 13.50 3.51 9.93
CA SER A 40 14.77 2.90 9.52
C SER A 40 15.13 3.15 8.05
N GLY A 41 14.32 3.91 7.31
CA GLY A 41 14.56 4.21 5.90
C GLY A 41 14.44 3.00 4.95
N LYS A 42 13.86 1.89 5.43
CA LYS A 42 13.73 0.65 4.64
C LYS A 42 12.42 0.59 3.84
N ALA A 43 11.46 1.45 4.15
CA ALA A 43 10.17 1.49 3.48
C ALA A 43 10.30 2.16 2.10
N LYS A 44 9.96 1.43 1.03
CA LYS A 44 9.96 1.93 -0.35
C LYS A 44 8.60 2.41 -0.84
N LEU A 45 7.51 1.81 -0.34
CA LEU A 45 6.12 2.21 -0.63
C LEU A 45 5.21 1.78 0.53
N VAL A 46 4.24 2.62 0.90
CA VAL A 46 3.20 2.29 1.88
C VAL A 46 1.82 2.30 1.21
N LEU A 47 1.07 1.21 1.36
CA LEU A 47 -0.33 1.08 0.96
C LEU A 47 -1.23 1.25 2.19
N ILE A 48 -2.21 2.15 2.09
CA ILE A 48 -3.21 2.39 3.15
C ILE A 48 -4.58 1.96 2.62
N SER A 49 -5.31 1.12 3.36
CA SER A 49 -6.68 0.73 2.99
C SER A 49 -7.64 1.92 3.08
N GLY A 50 -8.62 1.99 2.19
CA GLY A 50 -9.56 3.11 2.11
C GLY A 50 -10.41 3.34 3.37
N ASN A 51 -10.60 2.31 4.19
CA ASN A 51 -11.34 2.38 5.46
C ASN A 51 -10.43 2.49 6.71
N THR A 52 -9.15 2.84 6.55
CA THR A 52 -8.27 3.10 7.70
C THR A 52 -8.77 4.33 8.47
N PRO A 53 -8.89 4.29 9.82
CA PRO A 53 -9.33 5.44 10.60
C PRO A 53 -8.51 6.69 10.31
N PRO A 54 -9.16 7.87 10.20
CA PRO A 54 -8.52 9.09 9.70
C PRO A 54 -7.29 9.49 10.52
N LEU A 55 -7.35 9.40 11.85
CA LEU A 55 -6.23 9.71 12.73
C LEU A 55 -4.98 8.87 12.40
N ARG A 56 -5.16 7.56 12.18
CA ARG A 56 -4.05 6.65 11.87
C ARG A 56 -3.51 6.87 10.45
N ARG A 57 -4.39 7.23 9.52
CA ARG A 57 -4.00 7.60 8.16
C ARG A 57 -3.13 8.86 8.18
N SER A 58 -3.58 9.92 8.84
CA SER A 58 -2.82 11.17 8.96
C SER A 58 -1.48 10.97 9.65
N GLU A 59 -1.42 10.10 10.66
CA GLU A 59 -0.16 9.75 11.33
C GLU A 59 0.83 9.06 10.36
N ILE A 60 0.37 8.08 9.57
CA ILE A 60 1.21 7.44 8.54
C ILE A 60 1.67 8.44 7.49
N GLU A 61 0.77 9.26 6.97
CA GLU A 61 1.09 10.28 5.94
C GLU A 61 2.13 11.28 6.46
N TYR A 62 2.03 11.68 7.73
CA TYR A 62 3.03 12.54 8.38
C TYR A 62 4.41 11.88 8.46
N TYR A 63 4.49 10.63 8.94
CA TYR A 63 5.77 9.91 8.99
C TYR A 63 6.35 9.66 7.60
N ALA A 64 5.50 9.41 6.62
CA ALA A 64 5.90 9.19 5.24
C ALA A 64 6.49 10.45 4.60
N MET A 65 5.95 11.65 4.90
CA MET A 65 6.55 12.92 4.48
C MET A 65 7.95 13.10 5.08
N LEU A 66 8.12 12.80 6.38
CA LEU A 66 9.41 12.89 7.05
C LEU A 66 10.44 11.90 6.47
N SER A 67 10.04 10.66 6.19
CA SER A 67 10.92 9.62 5.64
C SER A 67 11.05 9.66 4.12
N LYS A 68 10.37 10.61 3.45
CA LYS A 68 10.26 10.69 1.98
C LYS A 68 9.80 9.38 1.35
N THR A 69 8.95 8.64 2.05
CA THR A 69 8.38 7.38 1.57
C THR A 69 7.08 7.67 0.85
N PRO A 70 6.87 7.18 -0.38
CA PRO A 70 5.60 7.36 -1.07
C PRO A 70 4.47 6.57 -0.40
N VAL A 71 3.27 7.15 -0.44
CA VAL A 71 2.04 6.57 0.10
C VAL A 71 1.01 6.48 -1.00
N HIS A 72 0.45 5.29 -1.20
CA HIS A 72 -0.63 5.06 -2.15
C HIS A 72 -1.90 4.60 -1.43
N LEU A 73 -2.99 5.35 -1.64
CA LEU A 73 -4.29 5.03 -1.07
C LEU A 73 -4.93 3.88 -1.87
N TYR A 74 -5.04 2.72 -1.24
CA TYR A 74 -5.73 1.58 -1.79
C TYR A 74 -7.24 1.80 -1.75
N GLN A 75 -7.88 1.70 -2.92
CA GLN A 75 -9.32 1.97 -3.09
C GLN A 75 -10.24 0.93 -2.42
N GLY A 76 -9.70 -0.21 -1.99
CA GLY A 76 -10.46 -1.24 -1.28
C GLY A 76 -10.41 -1.13 0.25
N SER A 77 -11.23 -1.93 0.91
CA SER A 77 -11.23 -2.07 2.36
C SER A 77 -10.00 -2.86 2.87
N ASN A 78 -9.78 -2.84 4.18
CA ASN A 78 -8.77 -3.66 4.85
C ASN A 78 -8.95 -5.17 4.65
N VAL A 79 -10.18 -5.64 4.37
CA VAL A 79 -10.45 -7.03 3.99
C VAL A 79 -9.92 -7.28 2.58
N ALA A 80 -10.27 -6.42 1.62
CA ALA A 80 -9.80 -6.54 0.23
C ALA A 80 -8.28 -6.46 0.13
N LEU A 81 -7.63 -5.55 0.87
CA LEU A 81 -6.17 -5.46 0.93
C LEU A 81 -5.53 -6.71 1.54
N GLY A 82 -6.15 -7.28 2.58
CA GLY A 82 -5.71 -8.55 3.17
C GLY A 82 -5.77 -9.70 2.17
N THR A 83 -6.90 -9.86 1.49
CA THR A 83 -7.09 -10.87 0.45
C THR A 83 -6.12 -10.68 -0.72
N ALA A 84 -5.95 -9.45 -1.20
CA ALA A 84 -4.99 -9.13 -2.28
C ALA A 84 -3.54 -9.42 -1.87
N SER A 85 -3.24 -9.38 -0.58
CA SER A 85 -1.93 -9.73 -0.01
C SER A 85 -1.79 -11.23 0.31
N GLY A 86 -2.78 -12.05 -0.02
CA GLY A 86 -2.82 -13.49 0.27
C GLY A 86 -2.98 -13.82 1.76
N LYS A 87 -3.61 -12.93 2.54
CA LYS A 87 -3.84 -13.12 3.99
C LYS A 87 -5.32 -13.33 4.29
N LEU A 88 -5.60 -14.25 5.22
CA LEU A 88 -6.95 -14.55 5.73
C LEU A 88 -7.36 -13.63 6.90
N PHE A 89 -6.68 -12.50 7.07
CA PHE A 89 -6.98 -11.50 8.10
C PHE A 89 -6.94 -10.09 7.51
N ARG A 90 -7.62 -9.15 8.18
CA ARG A 90 -7.70 -7.75 7.77
C ARG A 90 -6.34 -7.04 7.84
N VAL A 91 -5.98 -6.34 6.78
CA VAL A 91 -4.75 -5.55 6.68
C VAL A 91 -5.13 -4.10 6.42
N GLY A 92 -4.90 -3.20 7.38
CA GLY A 92 -5.13 -1.77 7.20
C GLY A 92 -3.99 -1.05 6.47
N ILE A 93 -2.75 -1.48 6.73
CA ILE A 93 -1.53 -0.86 6.21
C ILE A 93 -0.56 -1.96 5.81
N LEU A 94 0.02 -1.81 4.62
CA LEU A 94 1.04 -2.69 4.07
C LEU A 94 2.24 -1.85 3.61
N THR A 95 3.44 -2.25 3.99
CA THR A 95 4.68 -1.60 3.55
C THR A 95 5.47 -2.52 2.65
N ILE A 96 5.93 -2.02 1.52
CA ILE A 96 6.83 -2.70 0.60
C ILE A 96 8.26 -2.29 0.94
N LEU A 97 9.10 -3.27 1.25
CA LEU A 97 10.54 -3.09 1.46
C LEU A 97 11.32 -3.41 0.19
N ASP A 98 10.83 -4.40 -0.57
CA ASP A 98 11.39 -4.81 -1.84
C ASP A 98 10.27 -5.24 -2.78
N ALA A 99 10.31 -4.72 -4.01
CA ALA A 99 9.29 -4.98 -5.01
C ALA A 99 9.48 -6.35 -5.70
N GLY A 100 10.69 -6.91 -5.67
CA GLY A 100 11.06 -8.06 -6.49
C GLY A 100 10.81 -7.77 -7.97
N ASP A 101 10.14 -8.68 -8.67
CA ASP A 101 9.83 -8.57 -10.10
C ASP A 101 8.64 -7.65 -10.43
N SER A 102 8.05 -7.01 -9.42
CA SER A 102 6.85 -6.19 -9.58
C SER A 102 7.17 -4.72 -9.82
N THR A 103 6.45 -4.10 -10.74
CA THR A 103 6.45 -2.64 -10.98
C THR A 103 5.51 -1.88 -10.03
N ILE A 104 5.29 -2.40 -8.81
CA ILE A 104 4.40 -1.78 -7.83
C ILE A 104 4.92 -0.42 -7.34
N LEU A 105 6.23 -0.19 -7.37
CA LEU A 105 6.83 1.07 -6.95
C LEU A 105 6.48 2.22 -7.90
N ASP A 106 6.09 1.94 -9.14
CA ASP A 106 5.62 2.98 -10.07
C ASP A 106 4.28 3.59 -9.63
N ALA A 107 3.53 2.91 -8.75
CA ALA A 107 2.30 3.47 -8.17
C ALA A 107 2.57 4.56 -7.12
N ALA A 108 3.84 4.83 -6.80
CA ALA A 108 4.28 5.95 -5.98
C ALA A 108 4.25 7.31 -6.70
N ASN A 109 4.21 7.29 -8.04
CA ASN A 109 4.35 8.47 -8.90
C ASN A 109 3.04 8.86 -9.58
#